data_AF-Q0G5P9-F1
#
_entry.id   AF-Q0G5P9-F1
#
_cell.length_a   1.000
_cell.length_b   1.000
_cell.length_c   1.000
_cell.angle_alpha   90.00
_cell.angle_beta   90.00
_cell.angle_gamma   90.00
#
_symmetry.space_group_name_H-M   'P 1'
#
loop_
_entity.id
_entity.type
_entity.pdbx_description
1 polymer ?
#
loop_
_entity_poly.entity_id
_entity_poly.type
_entity_poly.pdbx_seq_one_letter_code
_entity_poly.pdbx_strand_id
1 'polypeptide(L)'
;MQNYRVRSREGKPAAPTRAYDKWFDELKQTKAETLLPKLSEIGLLLGEDDYISSGASTSQFLLEVPDFNSLIATAQDHSKPVFTLSKGELESSGVVLETQMKNVKKFNKTYQLGAEKISKLCGML
;
A
#
# COMPACT_ATOMS: atom_id res chain seq x y z
N MET A 1 -9.83 6.70 15.22
CA MET A 1 -8.70 5.93 14.66
C MET A 1 -7.75 6.90 13.97
N GLN A 2 -6.44 6.68 14.10
CA GLN A 2 -5.43 7.47 13.39
C GLN A 2 -5.21 6.81 12.01
N ASN A 3 -5.20 7.57 10.91
CA ASN A 3 -4.98 7.03 9.56
C ASN A 3 -3.49 6.97 9.20
N TYR A 4 -3.01 5.86 8.62
CA TYR A 4 -1.60 5.66 8.25
C TYR A 4 -1.12 6.76 7.31
N ARG A 5 -0.25 7.65 7.82
CA ARG A 5 0.23 8.83 7.09
C ARG A 5 1.75 8.81 7.06
N VAL A 6 2.29 8.95 5.87
CA VAL A 6 3.73 9.12 5.64
C VAL A 6 4.02 10.61 5.60
N ARG A 7 5.02 11.09 6.37
CA ARG A 7 5.46 12.49 6.33
C ARG A 7 6.93 12.57 5.93
N SER A 8 7.23 13.45 4.99
CA SER A 8 8.60 13.91 4.73
C SER A 8 8.89 15.06 5.68
N ARG A 9 10.02 15.02 6.38
CA ARG A 9 10.63 16.19 7.02
C ARG A 9 11.86 16.57 6.19
N GLU A 10 12.20 17.85 6.11
CA GLU A 10 13.35 18.31 5.32
C GLU A 10 14.60 17.45 5.59
N GLY A 11 15.20 16.95 4.51
CA GLY A 11 16.39 16.09 4.56
C GLY A 11 16.16 14.63 4.99
N LYS A 12 14.92 14.18 5.25
CA LYS A 12 14.64 12.79 5.64
C LYS A 12 13.70 12.06 4.67
N PRO A 13 13.95 10.77 4.38
CA PRO A 13 13.02 9.97 3.60
C PRO A 13 11.66 9.93 4.30
N ALA A 14 10.61 9.92 3.50
CA ALA A 14 9.24 9.94 3.99
C ALA A 14 8.98 8.67 4.81
N ALA A 15 8.65 8.84 6.09
CA ALA A 15 8.46 7.73 7.03
C ALA A 15 7.08 7.78 7.69
N PRO A 16 6.55 6.62 8.15
CA PRO A 16 5.40 6.59 9.03
C PRO A 16 5.62 7.48 10.26
N THR A 17 4.55 8.07 10.81
CA THR A 17 4.66 8.67 12.15
C THR A 17 4.93 7.58 13.18
N ARG A 18 5.76 7.84 14.22
CA ARG A 18 6.12 6.88 15.29
C ARG A 18 4.95 6.10 15.90
N ALA A 19 3.75 6.68 15.92
CA ALA A 19 2.53 6.01 16.36
C ALA A 19 2.16 4.76 15.52
N TYR A 20 2.60 4.66 14.28
CA TYR A 20 2.40 3.49 13.42
C TYR A 20 3.45 2.41 13.62
N ASP A 21 4.66 2.73 14.06
CA ASP A 21 5.74 1.74 14.17
C ASP A 21 5.30 0.58 15.07
N LYS A 22 4.73 0.88 16.24
CA LYS A 22 4.18 -0.13 17.17
C LYS A 22 3.12 -1.01 16.51
N TRP A 23 2.20 -0.41 15.75
CA TRP A 23 1.12 -1.15 15.09
C TRP A 23 1.63 -2.01 13.92
N PHE A 24 2.60 -1.51 13.16
CA PHE A 24 3.27 -2.28 12.10
C PHE A 24 4.04 -3.46 12.69
N ASP A 25 4.70 -3.26 13.83
CA ASP A 25 5.42 -4.32 14.53
C ASP A 25 4.46 -5.39 15.09
N GLU A 26 3.35 -4.97 15.71
CA GLU A 26 2.28 -5.88 16.16
C GLU A 26 1.68 -6.69 14.99
N LEU A 27 1.46 -6.06 13.83
CA LEU A 27 0.99 -6.75 12.62
C LEU A 27 2.02 -7.74 12.08
N LYS A 28 3.31 -7.36 12.04
CA LYS A 28 4.39 -8.26 11.60
C LYS A 28 4.52 -9.45 12.53
N GLN A 29 4.43 -9.22 13.84
CA GLN A 29 4.46 -10.27 14.85
C GLN A 29 3.27 -11.22 14.69
N THR A 30 2.04 -10.70 14.63
CA THR A 30 0.83 -11.51 14.45
C THR A 30 0.89 -12.32 13.14
N LYS A 31 1.40 -11.73 12.06
CA LYS A 31 1.61 -12.42 10.80
C LYS A 31 2.59 -13.60 10.97
N ALA A 32 3.74 -13.37 11.61
CA ALA A 32 4.79 -14.36 11.75
C ALA A 32 4.44 -15.48 12.76
N GLU A 33 3.78 -15.14 13.86
CA GLU A 33 3.53 -16.06 14.98
C GLU A 33 2.17 -16.75 14.90
N THR A 34 1.19 -16.18 14.16
CA THR A 34 -0.18 -16.71 14.10
C THR A 34 -0.60 -17.03 12.67
N LEU A 35 -0.59 -16.05 11.77
CA LEU A 35 -1.19 -16.23 10.43
C LEU A 35 -0.39 -17.21 9.56
N LEU A 36 0.91 -16.99 9.39
CA LEU A 36 1.74 -17.83 8.53
C LEU A 36 1.82 -19.29 9.03
N PRO A 37 2.03 -19.58 10.34
CA PRO A 37 1.99 -20.95 10.84
C PRO A 37 0.65 -21.64 10.56
N LYS A 38 -0.47 -20.96 10.79
CA LYS A 38 -1.81 -21.53 10.57
C LYS A 38 -2.10 -21.80 9.10
N LEU A 39 -1.68 -20.92 8.20
CA LEU A 39 -1.79 -21.15 6.75
C LEU A 39 -0.87 -22.29 6.29
N SER A 40 0.32 -22.41 6.88
CA SER A 40 1.27 -23.50 6.60
C SER A 40 0.70 -24.86 7.00
N GLU A 41 0.11 -24.96 8.21
CA GLU A 41 -0.51 -26.19 8.73
C GLU A 41 -1.60 -26.76 7.80
N ILE A 42 -2.33 -25.90 7.09
CA ILE A 42 -3.41 -26.28 6.18
C ILE A 42 -3.00 -26.27 4.70
N GLY A 43 -1.71 -26.11 4.40
CA GLY A 43 -1.18 -26.16 3.03
C GLY A 43 -1.61 -24.99 2.13
N LEU A 44 -1.87 -23.81 2.71
CA LEU A 44 -2.26 -22.59 1.99
C LEU A 44 -1.10 -21.60 1.78
N LEU A 45 0.15 -22.02 2.01
CA LEU A 45 1.34 -21.25 1.64
C LEU A 45 1.95 -21.78 0.34
N LEU A 46 2.47 -20.87 -0.47
CA LEU A 46 3.37 -21.20 -1.57
C LEU A 46 4.77 -21.55 -1.04
N GLY A 47 5.67 -21.99 -1.92
CA GLY A 47 7.07 -22.18 -1.56
C GLY A 47 7.71 -20.86 -1.14
N GLU A 48 8.65 -20.90 -0.19
CA GLU A 48 9.36 -19.69 0.25
C GLU A 48 10.06 -18.99 -0.91
N ASP A 49 10.66 -19.76 -1.83
CA ASP A 49 11.33 -19.26 -3.02
C ASP A 49 10.37 -18.53 -3.98
N ASP A 50 9.09 -18.93 -4.05
CA ASP A 50 8.07 -18.26 -4.86
C ASP A 50 7.82 -16.85 -4.33
N TYR A 51 7.75 -16.70 -2.99
CA TYR A 51 7.62 -15.39 -2.35
C TYR A 51 8.84 -14.51 -2.55
N ILE A 52 10.05 -15.07 -2.42
CA ILE A 52 11.30 -14.31 -2.56
C ILE A 52 11.48 -13.84 -4.01
N SER A 53 11.36 -14.74 -4.99
CA SER A 53 11.53 -14.44 -6.42
C SER A 53 10.48 -13.45 -6.95
N SER A 54 9.28 -13.46 -6.37
CA SER A 54 8.21 -12.51 -6.70
C SER A 54 8.36 -11.14 -6.05
N GLY A 55 9.38 -10.93 -5.19
CA GLY A 55 9.52 -9.70 -4.41
C GLY A 55 8.43 -9.51 -3.36
N ALA A 56 7.82 -10.62 -2.92
CA ALA A 56 6.68 -10.70 -2.02
C ALA A 56 7.02 -11.49 -0.75
N SER A 57 8.27 -11.41 -0.28
CA SER A 57 8.73 -12.10 0.93
C SER A 57 7.72 -11.95 2.08
N THR A 58 7.37 -13.08 2.68
CA THR A 58 6.43 -13.15 3.81
C THR A 58 6.95 -12.43 5.05
N SER A 59 8.24 -12.09 5.12
CA SER A 59 8.82 -11.23 6.18
C SER A 59 8.35 -9.77 6.09
N GLN A 60 8.01 -9.28 4.89
CA GLN A 60 7.58 -7.91 4.64
C GLN A 60 6.06 -7.83 4.37
N PHE A 61 5.51 -6.61 4.30
CA PHE A 61 4.15 -6.42 3.78
C PHE A 61 4.18 -6.51 2.25
N LEU A 62 3.15 -7.12 1.66
CA LEU A 62 2.99 -7.16 0.21
C LEU A 62 2.98 -5.73 -0.37
N LEU A 63 2.19 -4.86 0.27
CA LEU A 63 2.09 -3.43 0.01
C LEU A 63 1.83 -2.65 1.30
N GLU A 64 2.33 -1.41 1.34
CA GLU A 64 1.98 -0.40 2.34
C GLU A 64 1.25 0.75 1.64
N VAL A 65 -0.04 0.90 1.91
CA VAL A 65 -0.90 1.91 1.26
C VAL A 65 -1.24 3.01 2.25
N PRO A 66 -0.72 4.25 2.09
CA PRO A 66 -1.05 5.36 2.97
C PRO A 66 -2.49 5.83 2.79
N ASP A 67 -2.99 6.58 3.78
CA ASP A 67 -4.28 7.26 3.75
C ASP A 67 -4.47 8.05 2.46
N PHE A 68 -5.64 7.88 1.83
CA PHE A 68 -5.99 8.53 0.58
C PHE A 68 -6.24 10.05 0.73
N ASN A 69 -6.26 10.57 1.96
CA ASN A 69 -6.62 11.95 2.30
C ASN A 69 -7.96 12.32 1.68
N SER A 70 -8.10 13.52 1.10
CA SER A 70 -9.34 13.96 0.46
C SER A 70 -9.68 13.22 -0.84
N LEU A 71 -8.76 12.46 -1.43
CA LEU A 71 -9.00 11.76 -2.70
C LEU A 71 -10.04 10.64 -2.57
N ILE A 72 -10.23 10.06 -1.38
CA ILE A 72 -11.20 8.98 -1.19
C ILE A 72 -12.64 9.44 -1.39
N ALA A 73 -12.97 10.65 -0.94
CA ALA A 73 -14.30 11.22 -1.12
C ALA A 73 -14.62 11.39 -2.61
N THR A 74 -13.73 12.06 -3.35
CA THR A 74 -13.87 12.24 -4.80
C THR A 74 -13.93 10.90 -5.55
N ALA A 75 -13.09 9.94 -5.17
CA ALA A 75 -13.12 8.60 -5.76
C ALA A 75 -14.46 7.89 -5.54
N GLN A 76 -15.06 8.04 -4.35
CA GLN A 76 -16.38 7.48 -4.03
C GLN A 76 -17.48 8.16 -4.84
N ASP A 77 -17.48 9.50 -4.93
CA ASP A 77 -18.47 10.27 -5.68
C ASP A 77 -18.47 9.89 -7.17
N HIS A 78 -17.28 9.68 -7.74
CA HIS A 78 -17.13 9.26 -9.14
C HIS A 78 -17.14 7.74 -9.35
N SER A 79 -17.28 6.94 -8.28
CA SER A 79 -17.22 5.46 -8.33
C SER A 79 -15.98 4.93 -9.06
N LYS A 80 -14.82 5.52 -8.77
CA LYS A 80 -13.54 5.23 -9.44
C LYS A 80 -12.45 4.88 -8.44
N PRO A 81 -11.45 4.06 -8.82
CA PRO A 81 -10.25 3.90 -8.02
C PRO A 81 -9.51 5.24 -7.86
N VAL A 82 -9.00 5.53 -6.67
CA VAL A 82 -8.29 6.79 -6.34
C VAL A 82 -7.16 7.13 -7.31
N PHE A 83 -6.50 6.12 -7.88
CA PHE A 83 -5.38 6.28 -8.80
C PHE A 83 -5.80 6.56 -10.25
N THR A 84 -7.10 6.59 -10.55
CA THR A 84 -7.67 6.90 -11.87
C THR A 84 -8.32 8.27 -11.95
N LEU A 85 -8.39 9.00 -10.84
CA LEU A 85 -8.93 10.36 -10.78
C LEU A 85 -8.15 11.29 -11.72
N SER A 86 -8.89 12.04 -12.53
CA SER A 86 -8.36 13.04 -13.44
C SER A 86 -8.36 14.44 -12.82
N LYS A 87 -7.62 15.37 -13.42
CA LYS A 87 -7.61 16.77 -12.97
C LYS A 87 -9.01 17.41 -12.97
N GLY A 88 -9.87 17.05 -13.93
CA GLY A 88 -11.21 17.62 -14.06
C GLY A 88 -12.21 17.13 -13.02
N GLU A 89 -11.90 16.02 -12.34
CA GLU A 89 -12.72 15.46 -11.26
C GLU A 89 -12.30 15.99 -9.89
N LEU A 90 -11.15 16.66 -9.81
CA LEU A 90 -10.67 17.26 -8.56
C LEU A 90 -11.17 18.69 -8.46
N GLU A 91 -11.95 18.99 -7.43
CA GLU A 91 -12.49 20.34 -7.15
C GLU A 91 -11.43 21.31 -6.56
N SER A 92 -10.15 21.07 -6.81
CA SER A 92 -9.04 21.87 -6.29
C SER A 92 -8.25 22.53 -7.41
N SER A 93 -7.48 23.58 -7.06
CA SER A 93 -6.67 24.34 -8.01
C SER A 93 -5.28 24.64 -7.45
N GLY A 94 -4.38 25.09 -8.34
CA GLY A 94 -3.00 25.46 -7.99
C GLY A 94 -2.22 24.33 -7.31
N VAL A 95 -1.47 24.69 -6.26
CA VAL A 95 -0.57 23.78 -5.53
C VAL A 95 -1.30 22.57 -4.92
N VAL A 96 -2.57 22.75 -4.53
CA VAL A 96 -3.38 21.65 -3.96
C VAL A 96 -3.67 20.60 -5.03
N LEU A 97 -4.08 21.03 -6.22
CA LEU A 97 -4.32 20.15 -7.36
C LEU A 97 -3.04 19.39 -7.75
N GLU A 98 -1.91 20.08 -7.81
CA GLU A 98 -0.63 19.44 -8.10
C GLU A 98 -0.27 18.36 -7.07
N THR A 99 -0.52 18.63 -5.79
CA THR A 99 -0.26 17.69 -4.70
C THR A 99 -1.20 16.49 -4.76
N GLN A 100 -2.48 16.71 -5.03
CA GLN A 100 -3.46 15.65 -5.24
C GLN A 100 -3.07 14.77 -6.44
N MET A 101 -2.71 15.36 -7.57
CA MET A 101 -2.26 14.60 -8.74
C MET A 101 -0.96 13.83 -8.50
N LYS A 102 -0.03 14.36 -7.69
CA LYS A 102 1.15 13.60 -7.24
C LYS A 102 0.75 12.39 -6.40
N ASN A 103 -0.23 12.53 -5.51
CA ASN A 103 -0.76 11.42 -4.72
C ASN A 103 -1.48 10.38 -5.59
N VAL A 104 -2.31 10.78 -6.54
CA VAL A 104 -2.95 9.88 -7.54
C VAL A 104 -1.89 9.03 -8.23
N LYS A 105 -0.83 9.64 -8.75
CA LYS A 105 0.29 8.94 -9.39
C LYS A 105 1.04 8.01 -8.43
N LYS A 106 1.24 8.44 -7.18
CA LYS A 106 1.87 7.62 -6.14
C LYS A 106 1.05 6.37 -5.86
N PHE A 107 -0.26 6.49 -5.69
CA PHE A 107 -1.15 5.35 -5.52
C PHE A 107 -1.12 4.42 -6.73
N ASN A 108 -1.15 4.96 -7.95
CA ASN A 108 -1.03 4.15 -9.16
C ASN A 108 0.22 3.26 -9.11
N LYS A 109 1.39 3.86 -8.80
CA LYS A 109 2.65 3.12 -8.67
C LYS A 109 2.61 2.07 -7.56
N THR A 110 2.02 2.39 -6.40
CA THR A 110 1.87 1.43 -5.29
C THR A 110 1.01 0.23 -5.70
N TYR A 111 -0.13 0.45 -6.35
CA TYR A 111 -0.99 -0.65 -6.80
C TYR A 111 -0.38 -1.46 -7.94
N GLN A 112 0.32 -0.82 -8.89
CA GLN A 112 1.07 -1.52 -9.93
C GLN A 112 2.13 -2.46 -9.34
N LEU A 113 2.91 -1.98 -8.36
CA LEU A 113 3.89 -2.82 -7.68
C LEU A 113 3.25 -4.05 -7.00
N GLY A 114 2.08 -3.89 -6.38
CA GLY A 114 1.39 -5.03 -5.78
C GLY A 114 0.84 -6.00 -6.82
N ALA A 115 0.26 -5.48 -7.90
CA ALA A 115 -0.22 -6.29 -9.00
C ALA A 115 0.90 -7.09 -9.65
N GLU A 116 2.09 -6.51 -9.84
CA GLU A 116 3.28 -7.20 -10.35
C GLU A 116 3.70 -8.35 -9.43
N LYS A 117 3.79 -8.11 -8.12
CA LYS A 117 4.13 -9.14 -7.13
C LYS A 117 3.15 -10.30 -7.14
N ILE A 118 1.84 -10.01 -7.15
CA ILE A 118 0.78 -11.03 -7.19
C ILE A 118 0.82 -11.80 -8.50
N SER A 119 0.99 -11.11 -9.62
CA SER A 119 1.04 -11.75 -10.94
C SER A 119 2.20 -12.74 -11.04
N LYS A 120 3.37 -12.41 -10.48
CA LYS A 120 4.52 -13.33 -10.38
C LYS A 120 4.22 -14.53 -9.51
N LEU A 121 3.59 -14.35 -8.34
CA LEU A 121 3.17 -15.45 -7.46
C LEU A 121 2.18 -16.41 -8.13
N CYS A 122 1.32 -15.89 -9.01
CA CYS A 122 0.33 -16.68 -9.74
C CYS A 122 0.84 -17.24 -11.08
N GLY A 123 2.10 -16.99 -11.46
CA GLY A 123 2.65 -17.42 -12.75
C GLY A 123 2.00 -16.73 -13.97
N MET A 124 1.46 -15.52 -13.78
CA MET A 124 0.82 -14.72 -14.85
C MET A 124 1.81 -13.80 -15.59
N LEU A 125 3.06 -13.72 -15.14
CA LEU A 125 4.16 -12.95 -15.73
C LEU A 125 5.47 -13.73 -15.69
#